data_AF-A0AAJ1QA04-F1
#
_entry.id   AF-A0AAJ1QA04-F1
#
_cell.length_a   1.000
_cell.length_b   1.000
_cell.length_c   1.000
_cell.angle_alpha   90.00
_cell.angle_beta   90.00
_cell.angle_gamma   90.00
#
_symmetry.space_group_name_H-M   'P 1'
#
loop_
_entity.id
_entity.type
_entity.pdbx_description
1 polymer ?
#
loop_
_entity_poly.entity_id
_entity_poly.type
_entity_poly.pdbx_seq_one_letter_code
_entity_poly.pdbx_strand_id
1 'polypeptide(L)' 'LQFCQTFDLQRVLVWSPNVDEKRCHQLELECGVPVRAARAEEIAAQADILVTASRSRDPLFDGRSLKPGCFVAAVGS' A
#
# COMPACT_ATOMS: atom_id res chain seq x y z
N LEU A 1 1.17 -9.81 -2.70
CA LEU A 1 1.60 -10.53 -3.91
C LEU A 1 0.51 -10.67 -4.96
N GLN A 2 -0.71 -11.10 -4.63
CA GLN A 2 -1.77 -11.33 -5.63
C GLN A 2 -2.01 -10.14 -6.59
N PHE A 3 -2.07 -8.90 -6.06
CA PHE A 3 -2.19 -7.72 -6.91
C PHE A 3 -0.99 -7.52 -7.84
N CYS A 4 0.24 -7.72 -7.38
CA CYS A 4 1.45 -7.60 -8.20
C CYS A 4 1.52 -8.67 -9.31
N GLN A 5 0.88 -9.82 -9.10
CA GLN A 5 0.80 -10.89 -10.11
C GLN A 5 -0.34 -10.68 -11.12
N THR A 6 -1.37 -9.93 -10.72
CA THR A 6 -2.59 -9.75 -11.53
C THR A 6 -2.54 -8.47 -12.36
N PHE A 7 -1.89 -7.43 -11.84
CA PHE A 7 -1.82 -6.12 -12.45
C PHE A 7 -0.38 -5.76 -12.81
N ASP A 8 -0.22 -5.04 -13.91
CA ASP A 8 1.06 -4.47 -14.34
C ASP A 8 1.39 -3.22 -13.50
N LEU A 9 1.79 -3.43 -12.24
CA LEU A 9 2.12 -2.35 -11.32
C LEU A 9 3.48 -1.74 -11.66
N GLN A 10 3.61 -0.43 -11.57
CA GLN A 10 4.90 0.24 -11.80
C GLN A 10 5.75 0.38 -10.53
N ARG A 11 5.11 0.39 -9.36
CA ARG A 11 5.73 0.53 -8.04
C ARG A 11 4.75 0.14 -6.94
N VAL A 12 5.26 -0.12 -5.75
CA VAL A 12 4.47 -0.38 -4.55
C VAL A 12 4.92 0.56 -3.42
N LEU A 13 3.95 1.17 -2.75
CA LEU A 13 4.18 1.95 -1.53
C LEU A 13 3.63 1.17 -0.33
N VAL A 14 4.40 1.12 0.76
CA VAL A 14 4.04 0.34 1.95
C VAL A 14 4.04 1.22 3.19
N TRP A 15 3.04 1.04 4.04
CA TRP A 15 3.01 1.59 5.39
C TRP A 15 2.70 0.49 6.40
N SER A 16 3.46 0.50 7.49
CA SER A 16 3.23 -0.28 8.71
C SER A 16 4.06 0.37 9.82
N PRO A 17 3.66 0.30 11.11
CA PRO A 17 4.44 0.85 12.21
C PRO A 17 5.91 0.38 12.25
N ASN A 18 6.19 -0.82 11.74
CA ASN A 18 7.51 -1.46 11.79
C ASN A 18 8.08 -1.75 10.39
N VAL A 19 7.63 -1.06 9.33
CA VAL A 19 8.25 -1.23 8.01
C VAL A 19 9.64 -0.59 8.00
N ASP A 20 10.64 -1.36 7.57
CA ASP A 20 12.01 -0.90 7.40
C ASP A 20 12.51 -1.16 5.96
N GLU A 21 13.73 -0.74 5.67
CA GLU A 21 14.36 -0.91 4.36
C GLU A 21 14.51 -2.39 3.98
N LYS A 22 14.85 -3.25 4.95
CA LYS A 22 14.98 -4.70 4.71
C LYS A 22 13.65 -5.30 4.25
N ARG A 23 12.55 -4.92 4.90
CA ARG A 23 11.22 -5.39 4.52
C ARG A 23 10.80 -4.86 3.16
N CYS A 24 11.10 -3.59 2.85
CA CYS A 24 10.84 -3.03 1.52
C CYS A 24 11.62 -3.80 0.44
N HIS A 25 12.91 -4.04 0.66
CA HIS A 25 13.74 -4.78 -0.31
C HIS A 25 13.24 -6.22 -0.52
N GLN A 26 12.83 -6.91 0.55
CA GLN A 26 12.24 -8.23 0.40
C GLN A 26 10.96 -8.19 -0.44
N LEU A 27 10.06 -7.23 -0.17
CA LEU A 27 8.85 -7.07 -0.96
C LEU A 27 9.16 -6.71 -2.41
N GLU A 28 10.21 -5.95 -2.69
CA GLU A 28 10.62 -5.58 -4.05
C GLU A 28 11.01 -6.84 -4.84
N LEU A 29 11.79 -7.74 -4.23
CA LEU A 29 12.12 -9.03 -4.82
C LEU A 29 10.88 -9.89 -5.07
N GLU A 30 9.92 -9.90 -4.15
CA GLU A 30 8.68 -10.69 -4.29
C GLU A 30 7.70 -10.08 -5.31
N CYS A 31 7.66 -8.75 -5.45
CA CYS A 31 6.75 -8.04 -6.34
C CYS A 31 7.32 -7.83 -7.75
N GLY A 32 8.64 -7.87 -7.91
CA GLY A 32 9.33 -7.60 -9.18
C GLY A 32 9.30 -6.13 -9.59
N VAL A 33 8.91 -5.22 -8.70
CA VAL A 33 8.75 -3.78 -8.96
C VAL A 33 9.27 -2.98 -7.77
N PRO A 34 9.72 -1.72 -7.95
CA PRO A 34 10.25 -0.92 -6.87
C PRO A 34 9.27 -0.79 -5.70
N VAL A 35 9.75 -1.09 -4.48
CA VAL A 35 8.99 -0.94 -3.24
C VAL A 35 9.66 0.10 -2.34
N ARG A 36 8.86 1.03 -1.80
CA ARG A 36 9.34 1.95 -0.76
C ARG A 36 8.33 2.18 0.34
N ALA A 37 8.84 2.49 1.53
CA ALA A 37 8.01 3.00 2.61
C ALA A 37 7.49 4.41 2.28
N ALA A 38 6.26 4.71 2.70
CA ALA A 38 5.66 6.04 2.60
C ALA A 38 4.63 6.22 3.72
N ARG A 39 4.23 7.47 3.99
CA ARG A 39 3.14 7.76 4.94
C ARG A 39 1.78 7.36 4.38
N ALA A 40 0.84 6.98 5.23
CA ALA A 40 -0.48 6.50 4.80
C ALA A 40 -1.21 7.53 3.92
N GLU A 41 -1.12 8.81 4.25
CA GLU A 41 -1.71 9.91 3.48
C GLU A 41 -1.08 10.05 2.08
N GLU A 42 0.24 9.90 2.00
CA GLU A 42 0.96 9.94 0.71
C GLU A 42 0.58 8.77 -0.19
N ILE A 43 0.33 7.60 0.40
CA ILE A 43 -0.14 6.41 -0.31
C ILE A 43 -1.55 6.66 -0.85
N ALA A 44 -2.47 7.12 0.01
CA ALA A 44 -3.86 7.38 -0.35
C ALA A 44 -3.98 8.38 -1.52
N ALA A 45 -3.13 9.42 -1.53
CA ALA A 45 -3.14 10.45 -2.57
C ALA A 45 -2.60 9.99 -3.94
N GLN A 46 -1.87 8.87 -4.00
CA GLN A 46 -1.16 8.44 -5.21
C GLN A 46 -1.62 7.09 -5.75
N ALA A 47 -2.12 6.20 -4.89
CA ALA A 47 -2.39 4.81 -5.24
C ALA A 47 -3.61 4.68 -6.16
N ASP A 48 -3.46 3.92 -7.24
CA ASP A 48 -4.59 3.46 -8.07
C ASP A 48 -5.32 2.28 -7.39
N ILE A 49 -4.58 1.46 -6.64
CA ILE A 49 -5.09 0.34 -5.84
C ILE A 49 -4.54 0.50 -4.43
N LEU A 50 -5.43 0.63 -3.44
CA LEU A 50 -5.08 0.75 -2.03
C LEU A 50 -5.62 -0.44 -1.25
N VAL A 51 -4.73 -1.15 -0.56
CA VAL A 51 -5.10 -2.31 0.26
C VAL A 51 -4.86 -1.98 1.72
N THR A 52 -5.89 -2.14 2.55
CA THR A 52 -5.74 -2.07 4.02
C THR A 52 -5.89 -3.47 4.62
N ALA A 53 -4.83 -3.92 5.29
CA ALA A 53 -4.77 -5.22 5.94
C ALA A 53 -4.23 -5.05 7.37
N SER A 54 -4.94 -4.25 8.16
CA SER A 54 -4.58 -3.89 9.54
C SER A 54 -5.66 -4.36 10.52
N ARG A 55 -5.28 -4.46 11.80
CA ARG A 55 -6.20 -4.67 12.94
C ARG A 55 -6.51 -3.37 13.69
N SER A 56 -6.19 -2.22 13.07
CA SER A 56 -6.45 -0.91 13.65
C SER A 56 -7.95 -0.71 13.84
N ARG A 57 -8.33 -0.17 15.00
CA ARG A 57 -9.70 0.30 15.26
C ARG A 57 -9.89 1.76 14.89
N ASP A 58 -8.79 2.47 14.68
CA ASP A 58 -8.77 3.85 14.21
C ASP A 58 -8.59 3.90 12.68
N PRO A 59 -9.18 4.89 12.00
CA PRO A 59 -8.95 5.11 10.57
C PRO A 59 -7.45 5.23 10.24
N LEU A 60 -7.00 4.56 9.18
CA LEU A 60 -5.57 4.55 8.79
C LEU A 60 -5.12 5.83 8.07
N PHE A 61 -6.06 6.56 7.46
CA PHE A 61 -5.85 7.83 6.77
C PHE A 61 -7.22 8.51 6.57
N ASP A 62 -7.21 9.79 6.19
CA ASP A 62 -8.43 10.53 5.84
C ASP A 62 -8.92 10.13 4.42
N GLY A 63 -10.17 9.68 4.31
CA GLY A 63 -10.76 9.30 3.02
C GLY A 63 -10.77 10.42 1.97
N ARG A 64 -10.71 11.69 2.40
CA ARG A 64 -10.60 12.85 1.49
C ARG A 64 -9.25 12.92 0.76
N SER A 65 -8.24 12.21 1.26
CA SER A 65 -6.93 12.10 0.62
C SER A 65 -6.89 11.06 -0.49
N LEU A 66 -7.96 10.27 -0.71
CA LEU A 66 -7.98 9.26 -1.75
C LEU A 66 -7.90 9.89 -3.14
N LYS A 67 -6.98 9.37 -3.96
CA LYS A 67 -6.93 9.67 -5.39
C LYS A 67 -8.28 9.34 -6.05
N PRO A 68 -8.89 10.24 -6.84
CA PRO A 68 -10.08 9.92 -7.62
C PRO A 68 -9.86 8.70 -8.52
N GLY A 69 -10.79 7.74 -8.50
CA GLY A 69 -10.68 6.49 -9.24
C GLY A 69 -9.87 5.38 -8.54
N CYS A 70 -9.36 5.62 -7.33
CA CYS A 70 -8.68 4.60 -6.53
C CYS A 70 -9.64 3.44 -6.18
N PHE A 71 -9.20 2.21 -6.44
CA PHE A 71 -9.84 1.02 -5.91
C PHE A 71 -9.33 0.72 -4.50
N VAL A 72 -10.24 0.55 -3.54
CA VAL A 72 -9.90 0.24 -2.15
C VAL A 72 -10.33 -1.18 -1.79
N ALA A 73 -9.36 -2.02 -1.42
CA ALA A 73 -9.60 -3.34 -0.82
C ALA A 73 -9.38 -3.26 0.70
N ALA A 74 -10.46 -3.10 1.46
CA ALA A 74 -10.43 -3.11 2.91
C ALA A 74 -10.64 -4.53 3.46
N VAL A 75 -9.53 -5.19 3.81
CA VAL A 75 -9.50 -6.61 4.24
C VAL A 75 -9.38 -6.75 5.76
N GLY A 76 -9.01 -5.67 6.45
CA GLY A 76 -8.81 -5.65 7.91
C GLY A 76 -10.02 -6.14 8.74
N SER A 77 -9.79 -6.27 10.05
CA SER A 77 -10.76 -6.80 11.03
C SER A 77 -10.86 -5.91 12.27
#